data_AF-D7DXP5-F1
#
_entry.id   AF-D7DXP5-F1
#
_cell.length_a   1.000
_cell.length_b   1.000
_cell.length_c   1.000
_cell.angle_alpha   90.00
_cell.angle_beta   90.00
_cell.angle_gamma   90.00
#
_symmetry.space_group_name_H-M   'P 1'
#
loop_
_entity.id
_entity.type
_entity.pdbx_description
1 polymer ?
#
loop_
_entity_poly.entity_id
_entity_poly.type
_entity_poly.pdbx_seq_one_letter_code
_entity_poly.pdbx_strand_id
1 'polypeptide(L)'
;MKVSKKPKSAWSFTLSNQEESALEILPSKYDGSSLFLALICHEDGICCIPQKRLWSVLDTDICIAGQHISVSRKPHGSYHVSEPGRQKMEQTVPHNDWPRVLFSK
;
A
#
# COMPACT_ATOMS: atom_id res chain seq x y z
N MET A 1 -4.95 15.37 -31.23
CA MET A 1 -4.11 14.81 -30.15
C MET A 1 -4.52 13.37 -29.88
N LYS A 2 -3.60 12.40 -30.01
CA LYS A 2 -3.84 11.00 -29.63
C LYS A 2 -3.66 10.89 -28.12
N VAL A 3 -4.74 11.05 -27.35
CA VAL A 3 -4.71 10.89 -25.90
C VAL A 3 -4.57 9.40 -25.60
N SER A 4 -3.41 9.00 -25.11
CA SER A 4 -3.17 7.62 -24.67
C SER A 4 -4.10 7.31 -23.51
N LYS A 5 -5.07 6.42 -23.73
CA LYS A 5 -5.91 5.82 -22.67
C LYS A 5 -5.19 4.72 -21.89
N LYS A 6 -3.89 4.50 -22.15
CA LYS A 6 -3.13 3.47 -21.44
C LYS A 6 -3.14 3.84 -19.95
N PRO A 7 -3.48 2.92 -19.05
CA PRO A 7 -3.31 3.14 -17.62
C PRO A 7 -1.88 3.61 -17.38
N LYS A 8 -1.68 4.63 -16.53
CA LYS A 8 -0.34 4.88 -15.98
C LYS A 8 0.15 3.54 -15.42
N SER A 9 1.36 3.15 -15.79
CA SER A 9 1.97 1.91 -15.30
C SER A 9 1.86 1.87 -13.77
N ALA A 10 1.54 0.71 -13.22
CA ALA A 10 1.46 0.56 -11.77
C ALA A 10 2.81 0.95 -11.14
N TRP A 11 2.78 1.65 -10.02
CA TRP A 11 3.94 1.81 -9.16
C TRP A 11 4.22 0.48 -8.49
N SER A 12 5.48 0.09 -8.43
CA SER A 12 5.90 -1.14 -7.75
C SER A 12 6.86 -0.77 -6.63
N PHE A 13 6.59 -1.30 -5.45
CA PHE A 13 7.41 -1.12 -4.25
C PHE A 13 7.89 -2.49 -3.81
N THR A 14 9.17 -2.62 -3.46
CA THR A 14 9.72 -3.85 -2.89
C THR A 14 9.96 -3.59 -1.41
N LEU A 15 9.42 -4.43 -0.54
CA LEU A 15 9.70 -4.34 0.89
C LEU A 15 11.13 -4.82 1.15
N SER A 16 11.86 -4.09 1.98
CA SER A 16 13.17 -4.49 2.46
C SER A 16 13.08 -5.08 3.87
N ASN A 17 14.21 -5.60 4.35
CA ASN A 17 14.34 -6.06 5.73
C ASN A 17 14.01 -4.96 6.76
N GLN A 18 14.13 -3.68 6.39
CA GLN A 18 13.81 -2.56 7.29
C GLN A 18 12.30 -2.45 7.52
N GLU A 19 11.49 -2.54 6.45
CA GLU A 19 10.04 -2.51 6.57
C GLU A 19 9.52 -3.74 7.31
N GLU A 20 10.07 -4.93 7.03
CA GLU A 20 9.75 -6.16 7.77
C GLU A 20 10.03 -6.01 9.26
N SER A 21 11.24 -5.58 9.62
CA SER A 21 11.61 -5.33 11.03
C SER A 21 10.70 -4.29 11.69
N ALA A 22 10.30 -3.25 10.96
CA ALA A 22 9.40 -2.23 11.48
C ALA A 22 7.99 -2.78 11.74
N LEU A 23 7.47 -3.64 10.86
CA LEU A 23 6.16 -4.28 11.02
C LEU A 23 6.11 -5.23 12.21
N GLU A 24 7.23 -5.85 12.58
CA GLU A 24 7.34 -6.74 13.75
C GLU A 24 7.57 -5.96 15.06
N ILE A 25 8.49 -5.00 15.04
CA ILE A 25 8.97 -4.32 16.26
C ILE A 25 8.02 -3.21 16.71
N LEU A 26 7.45 -2.44 15.79
CA LEU A 26 6.66 -1.25 16.17
C LEU A 26 5.39 -1.60 16.96
N PRO A 27 4.59 -2.62 16.59
CA PRO A 27 3.40 -2.99 17.35
C PRO A 27 3.72 -3.49 18.76
N SER A 28 4.85 -4.19 18.94
CA SER A 28 5.27 -4.71 20.25
C SER A 28 5.89 -3.63 21.14
N LYS A 29 6.57 -2.65 20.53
CA LYS A 29 7.23 -1.55 21.26
C LYS A 29 6.28 -0.44 21.67
N TYR A 30 5.24 -0.18 20.88
CA TYR A 30 4.31 0.92 21.09
C TYR A 30 2.87 0.41 21.15
N ASP A 31 2.47 -0.07 22.33
CA ASP A 31 1.11 -0.52 22.56
C ASP A 31 0.09 0.63 22.36
N GLY A 32 -1.06 0.31 21.78
CA GLY A 32 -2.10 1.28 21.43
C GLY A 32 -1.77 2.21 20.25
N SER A 33 -0.64 2.04 19.56
CA SER A 33 -0.32 2.79 18.35
C SER A 33 -0.95 2.17 17.09
N SER A 34 -1.23 3.01 16.09
CA SER A 34 -1.68 2.56 14.77
C SER A 34 -0.54 2.65 13.77
N LEU A 35 -0.24 1.54 13.10
CA LEU A 35 0.81 1.46 12.08
C LEU A 35 0.21 1.55 10.67
N PHE A 36 0.87 2.33 9.82
CA PHE A 36 0.46 2.56 8.44
C PHE A 36 1.67 2.47 7.51
N LEU A 37 1.45 1.91 6.32
CA LEU A 37 2.41 1.91 5.23
C LEU A 37 2.01 2.98 4.21
N ALA A 38 2.84 4.00 4.03
CA ALA A 38 2.61 5.08 3.06
C ALA A 38 3.43 4.86 1.80
N LEU A 39 2.75 4.59 0.68
CA LEU A 39 3.35 4.37 -0.63
C LEU A 39 3.25 5.65 -1.46
N ILE A 40 4.40 6.24 -1.80
CA ILE A 40 4.46 7.52 -2.52
C ILE A 40 4.36 7.27 -4.02
N CYS A 41 3.20 7.59 -4.61
CA CYS A 41 2.90 7.42 -6.03
C CYS A 41 3.23 8.68 -6.86
N HIS A 42 4.37 9.33 -6.59
CA HIS A 42 4.80 10.58 -7.23
C HIS A 42 3.68 11.65 -7.31
N GLU A 43 3.43 12.20 -8.49
CA GLU A 43 2.41 13.24 -8.74
C GLU A 43 0.98 12.77 -8.47
N ASP A 44 0.73 11.46 -8.43
CA ASP A 44 -0.61 10.92 -8.21
C ASP A 44 -1.00 10.86 -6.73
N GLY A 45 -0.07 11.12 -5.79
CA GLY A 45 -0.33 11.25 -4.36
C GLY A 45 0.24 10.13 -3.50
N ILE A 46 -0.36 9.91 -2.32
CA ILE A 46 0.09 8.92 -1.33
C ILE A 46 -1.00 7.86 -1.14
N CYS A 47 -0.67 6.61 -1.42
CA CYS A 47 -1.50 5.46 -1.08
C CYS A 47 -1.11 4.97 0.32
N CYS A 48 -1.93 5.27 1.31
CA CYS A 48 -1.68 4.89 2.70
C CYS A 48 -2.53 3.67 3.08
N ILE A 49 -1.89 2.64 3.64
CA ILE A 49 -2.52 1.36 3.96
C ILE A 49 -2.33 1.08 5.46
N PRO A 50 -3.40 0.92 6.25
CA PRO A 50 -3.28 0.47 7.65
C PRO A 50 -2.69 -0.94 7.71
N GLN A 51 -1.86 -1.21 8.72
CA GLN A 51 -1.22 -2.52 8.92
C GLN A 51 -2.22 -3.70 8.84
N LYS A 52 -3.40 -3.56 9.43
CA LYS A 52 -4.45 -4.59 9.38
C LYS A 52 -4.86 -4.97 7.95
N ARG A 53 -4.87 -4.00 7.02
CA ARG A 53 -5.17 -4.25 5.60
C ARG A 53 -3.93 -4.72 4.86
N LEU A 54 -2.74 -4.31 5.28
CA LEU A 54 -1.48 -4.75 4.67
C LEU A 54 -1.35 -6.27 4.69
N TRP A 55 -1.76 -6.92 5.79
CA TRP A 55 -1.78 -8.39 5.92
C TRP A 55 -2.73 -9.11 4.95
N SER A 56 -3.68 -8.41 4.33
CA SER A 56 -4.52 -9.02 3.28
C SER A 56 -3.84 -9.05 1.91
N VAL A 57 -2.69 -8.38 1.76
CA VAL A 57 -1.96 -8.24 0.51
C VAL A 57 -0.60 -8.92 0.57
N LEU A 58 0.03 -8.98 1.75
CA LEU A 58 1.28 -9.68 1.94
C LEU A 58 1.04 -11.16 2.24
N ASP A 59 1.92 -12.01 1.73
CA ASP A 59 1.99 -13.41 2.12
C ASP A 59 2.75 -13.49 3.46
N THR A 60 2.03 -13.75 4.55
CA THR A 60 2.64 -13.83 5.89
C THR A 60 3.30 -15.18 6.17
N ASP A 61 3.14 -16.18 5.31
CA ASP A 61 3.74 -17.51 5.48
C ASP A 61 5.19 -17.55 4.96
N ILE A 62 5.61 -16.52 4.23
CA ILE A 62 6.97 -16.33 3.72
C ILE A 62 7.60 -15.02 4.26
N CYS A 63 8.90 -14.85 4.04
CA CYS A 63 9.60 -13.61 4.39
C CYS A 63 8.94 -12.40 3.70
N ILE A 64 8.72 -11.33 4.47
CA ILE A 64 8.09 -10.09 3.97
C ILE A 64 9.08 -9.33 3.10
N ALA A 65 10.37 -9.36 3.45
CA ALA A 65 11.40 -8.78 2.60
C ALA A 65 11.45 -9.47 1.24
N GLY A 66 11.54 -8.67 0.18
CA GLY A 66 11.51 -9.13 -1.21
C GLY A 66 10.10 -9.28 -1.78
N GLN A 67 9.04 -9.23 -0.97
CA GLN A 67 7.69 -9.11 -1.49
C GLN A 67 7.49 -7.74 -2.15
N HIS A 68 6.69 -7.74 -3.22
CA HIS A 68 6.36 -6.53 -3.94
C HIS A 68 4.93 -6.08 -3.65
N ILE A 69 4.69 -4.77 -3.71
CA ILE A 69 3.37 -4.18 -3.67
C ILE A 69 3.22 -3.33 -4.93
N SER A 70 2.28 -3.71 -5.77
CA SER A 70 1.89 -2.94 -6.95
C SER A 70 0.70 -2.06 -6.63
N VAL A 71 0.83 -0.76 -6.88
CA VAL A 71 -0.23 0.23 -6.73
C VAL A 71 -0.58 0.76 -8.11
N SER A 72 -1.87 0.75 -8.47
CA SER A 72 -2.35 1.33 -9.72
C SER A 72 -3.56 2.20 -9.46
N ARG A 73 -3.76 3.22 -10.31
CA ARG A 73 -4.87 4.15 -10.17
C ARG A 73 -5.34 4.63 -11.53
N LYS A 74 -6.66 4.74 -11.71
CA LYS A 74 -7.24 5.49 -12.83
C LYS A 74 -7.27 6.98 -12.47
N PRO A 75 -7.16 7.91 -13.44
CA PRO A 75 -7.30 9.34 -13.19
C PRO A 75 -8.55 9.62 -12.34
N HIS A 76 -8.39 10.38 -11.25
CA HIS A 76 -9.45 10.72 -10.28
C HIS A 76 -10.09 9.54 -9.52
N GLY A 77 -9.61 8.31 -9.71
CA GLY A 77 -10.12 7.10 -9.03
C GLY A 77 -9.44 6.81 -7.69
N SER A 78 -9.78 5.66 -7.11
CA SER A 78 -9.07 5.08 -5.96
C SER A 78 -7.80 4.35 -6.39
N TYR A 79 -6.86 4.17 -5.46
CA TYR A 79 -5.74 3.26 -5.62
C TYR A 79 -6.20 1.81 -5.48
N HIS A 80 -5.68 0.96 -6.37
CA HIS A 80 -5.78 -0.48 -6.33
C HIS A 80 -4.43 -1.03 -5.93
N VAL A 81 -4.39 -1.81 -4.86
CA VAL A 81 -3.18 -2.44 -4.32
C VAL A 81 -3.23 -3.92 -4.66
N SER A 82 -2.12 -4.48 -5.16
CA SER A 82 -2.01 -5.90 -5.50
C SER A 82 -0.61 -6.44 -5.24
N GLU A 83 -0.55 -7.72 -4.95
CA GLU A 83 0.67 -8.52 -4.77
C GLU A 83 1.24 -8.94 -6.15
N PRO A 84 2.54 -9.30 -6.26
CA PRO A 84 3.18 -9.86 -7.46
C PRO A 84 2.65 -11.27 -7.82
N GLY A 85 1.33 -11.44 -7.87
CA GLY A 85 0.67 -12.69 -8.21
C GLY A 85 -0.75 -12.50 -8.76
N ARG A 86 -1.19 -11.23 -8.95
CA ARG A 86 -2.56 -10.81 -9.29
C ARG A 86 -3.58 -10.89 -8.16
N GLN A 87 -3.17 -11.22 -6.93
CA GLN A 87 -4.06 -11.08 -5.79
C GLN A 87 -4.23 -9.59 -5.48
N LYS A 88 -5.47 -9.12 -5.63
CA LYS A 88 -5.84 -7.72 -5.36
C LYS A 88 -6.33 -7.63 -3.94
N MET A 89 -5.97 -6.54 -3.26
CA MET A 89 -6.65 -6.17 -2.02
C MET A 89 -8.15 -6.06 -2.31
N GLU A 90 -8.98 -6.69 -1.48
CA GLU A 90 -10.44 -6.70 -1.67
C GLU A 90 -11.02 -5.28 -1.71
N GLN A 91 -10.38 -4.37 -0.97
CA GLN A 91 -10.80 -2.98 -0.86
C GLN A 91 -9.81 -2.05 -1.55
N THR A 92 -10.33 -1.01 -2.20
CA THR A 92 -9.50 0.05 -2.78
C THR A 92 -9.19 1.13 -1.74
N VAL A 93 -8.08 1.85 -1.91
CA VAL A 93 -7.72 3.00 -1.07
C VAL A 93 -8.17 4.29 -1.78
N PRO A 94 -9.13 5.07 -1.25
CA PRO A 94 -9.54 6.32 -1.88
C PRO A 94 -8.37 7.31 -2.03
N HIS A 95 -8.32 8.09 -3.11
CA HIS A 95 -7.19 9.01 -3.33
C HIS A 95 -7.10 10.14 -2.31
N ASN A 96 -8.24 10.55 -1.73
CA ASN A 96 -8.31 11.57 -0.68
C ASN A 96 -8.30 10.94 0.73
N ASP A 97 -7.98 9.65 0.83
CA ASP A 97 -7.93 8.96 2.11
C ASP A 97 -6.69 9.39 2.91
N TRP A 98 -5.59 9.76 2.25
CA TRP A 98 -4.50 10.44 2.93
C TRP A 98 -4.80 11.95 3.09
N PRO A 99 -4.57 12.56 4.26
CA PRO A 99 -4.15 11.97 5.54
C PRO A 99 -5.32 11.53 6.45
N ARG A 100 -6.58 11.60 5.97
CA ARG A 100 -7.80 11.30 6.74
C ARG A 100 -7.76 9.94 7.44
N VAL A 101 -7.22 8.92 6.78
CA VAL A 101 -7.07 7.55 7.27
C VAL A 101 -6.32 7.46 8.60
N LEU A 102 -5.42 8.41 8.89
CA LEU A 102 -4.68 8.46 10.15
C LEU A 102 -5.57 8.80 11.35
N PHE A 103 -6.73 9.42 11.11
CA PHE A 103 -7.65 9.88 12.15
C PHE A 103 -8.94 9.05 12.19
N SER A 104 -9.11 8.12 11.24
CA SER A 104 -10.22 7.19 11.20
C SER A 104 -10.02 6.12 12.27
N LYS A 105 -10.96 6.03 13.23
CA LYS A 105 -10.95 5.03 14.31
C LYS A 105 -11.46 3.67 13.86
#